data_AF-A0A964E0R4-F1
#
_entry.id   AF-A0A964E0R4-F1
#
_cell.length_a   1.000
_cell.length_b   1.000
_cell.length_c   1.000
_cell.angle_alpha   90.00
_cell.angle_beta   90.00
_cell.angle_gamma   90.00
#
_symmetry.space_group_name_H-M   'P 1'
#
loop_
_entity.id
_entity.type
_entity.pdbx_description
1 polymer ?
#
loop_
_entity_poly.entity_id
_entity_poly.type
_entity_poly.pdbx_seq_one_letter_code
_entity_poly.pdbx_strand_id
1 'polypeptide(L)'
;MNETVKDYCTQYGIELTRCRPYRKNDQAWVEQKNGAVVRRAIGYRRYEGLEAARLLAKFYSAFRLYVNFYQPSFKLLSKARDGGRIIKRYHTPATPQQRVHDDRRVTESAKADLLKERVFRDPIELLRSIRQLQEELVNLSDGIVPGSHGAPDAVTLEKFLAGLKTAWENGPVIRPTHRRKASGPRGRRRPDPVEAVTAELMGWFAEEPWKTGRRLLERLQTTYPDKYQPGLIRTIQRRITGWRAQAADTLYAASEDPSPLPPDRAAMGTEM
;
A
#
# COMPACT_ATOMS: atom_id res chain seq x y z
N MET A 1 -16.18 -2.40 -27.16
CA MET A 1 -16.32 -3.86 -27.32
C MET A 1 -15.54 -4.21 -28.57
N ASN A 2 -14.75 -5.28 -28.59
CA ASN A 2 -14.13 -5.77 -29.83
C ASN A 2 -15.10 -6.69 -30.58
N GLU A 3 -14.90 -6.84 -31.90
CA GLU A 3 -15.78 -7.65 -32.74
C GLU A 3 -15.83 -9.12 -32.28
N THR A 4 -14.71 -9.69 -31.83
CA THR A 4 -14.65 -11.09 -31.34
C THR A 4 -15.67 -11.40 -30.26
N VAL A 5 -15.87 -10.50 -29.29
CA VAL A 5 -16.85 -10.72 -28.20
C VAL A 5 -18.28 -10.54 -28.70
N LYS A 6 -18.50 -9.63 -29.65
CA LYS A 6 -19.81 -9.42 -30.25
C LYS A 6 -20.24 -10.64 -31.08
N ASP A 7 -19.33 -11.21 -31.85
CA ASP A 7 -19.58 -12.40 -32.67
C ASP A 7 -19.91 -13.60 -31.78
N TYR A 8 -19.14 -13.80 -30.71
CA TYR A 8 -19.43 -14.81 -29.69
C TYR A 8 -20.83 -14.62 -29.10
N CYS A 9 -21.18 -13.43 -28.63
CA CYS A 9 -22.51 -13.20 -28.05
C CYS A 9 -23.63 -13.43 -29.06
N THR A 10 -23.43 -13.05 -30.32
CA THR A 10 -24.40 -13.29 -31.39
C THR A 10 -24.58 -14.79 -31.65
N GLN A 11 -23.47 -15.54 -31.74
CA GLN A 11 -23.48 -16.99 -31.97
C GLN A 11 -24.22 -17.75 -30.86
N TYR A 12 -24.06 -17.33 -29.60
CA TYR A 12 -24.66 -17.99 -28.44
C TYR A 12 -25.98 -17.37 -27.98
N GLY A 13 -26.55 -16.42 -28.73
CA GLY A 13 -27.82 -15.77 -28.39
C GLY A 13 -27.77 -14.95 -27.09
N ILE A 14 -26.60 -14.44 -26.73
CA ILE A 14 -26.39 -13.65 -25.51
C ILE A 14 -26.72 -12.19 -25.81
N GLU A 15 -27.74 -11.67 -25.15
CA GLU A 15 -28.14 -10.27 -25.28
C GLU A 15 -27.04 -9.32 -24.78
N LEU A 16 -26.66 -8.37 -25.63
CA LEU A 16 -25.68 -7.34 -25.30
C LEU A 16 -26.38 -6.04 -24.89
N THR A 17 -26.15 -5.63 -23.64
CA THR A 17 -26.60 -4.33 -23.14
C THR A 17 -25.43 -3.41 -22.85
N ARG A 18 -25.63 -2.10 -23.03
CA ARG A 18 -24.63 -1.07 -22.71
C ARG A 18 -25.21 -0.02 -21.77
N CYS A 19 -24.36 0.50 -20.88
CA CYS A 19 -24.73 1.65 -20.07
C CYS A 19 -24.82 2.91 -20.91
N ARG A 20 -25.53 3.89 -20.34
CA ARG A 20 -25.66 5.21 -20.95
C ARG A 20 -24.28 5.90 -20.95
N PRO A 21 -23.93 6.61 -22.03
CA PRO A 21 -22.71 7.41 -22.07
C PRO A 21 -22.60 8.33 -20.83
N TYR A 22 -21.41 8.35 -20.23
CA TYR A 22 -21.05 9.20 -19.09
C TYR A 22 -21.87 9.01 -17.79
N ARG A 23 -22.61 7.90 -17.65
CA ARG A 23 -23.37 7.58 -16.42
C ARG A 23 -22.64 6.53 -15.57
N LYS A 24 -21.71 6.99 -14.71
CA LYS A 24 -20.88 6.14 -13.84
C LYS A 24 -21.68 5.24 -12.88
N ASN A 25 -22.85 5.71 -12.44
CA ASN A 25 -23.69 4.96 -11.50
C ASN A 25 -24.46 3.79 -12.13
N ASP A 26 -24.50 3.68 -13.46
CA ASP A 26 -25.17 2.56 -14.13
C ASP A 26 -24.45 1.21 -13.84
N GLN A 27 -23.16 1.25 -13.51
CA GLN A 27 -22.33 0.07 -13.18
C GLN A 27 -21.90 0.05 -11.70
N ALA A 28 -22.68 0.67 -10.80
CA ALA A 28 -22.30 0.84 -9.40
C ALA A 28 -21.90 -0.48 -8.70
N TRP A 29 -22.58 -1.58 -9.01
CA TRP A 29 -22.29 -2.89 -8.43
C TRP A 29 -20.97 -3.50 -8.91
N VAL A 30 -20.65 -3.32 -10.20
CA VAL A 30 -19.38 -3.75 -10.79
C VAL A 30 -18.24 -2.93 -10.19
N GLU A 31 -18.38 -1.60 -10.15
CA GLU A 31 -17.35 -0.72 -9.58
C GLU A 31 -17.14 -0.96 -8.08
N GLN A 32 -18.21 -1.26 -7.33
CA GLN A 32 -18.09 -1.67 -5.93
C GLN A 32 -17.20 -2.91 -5.79
N LYS A 33 -17.36 -3.92 -6.66
CA LYS A 33 -16.55 -5.15 -6.62
C LYS A 33 -15.13 -4.91 -7.12
N ASN A 34 -14.96 -4.09 -8.16
CA ASN A 34 -13.65 -3.67 -8.62
C ASN A 34 -12.85 -3.00 -7.49
N GLY A 35 -13.49 -2.12 -6.71
CA GLY A 35 -12.86 -1.51 -5.54
C GLY A 35 -12.58 -2.49 -4.39
N ALA A 36 -13.62 -3.21 -3.94
CA ALA A 36 -13.56 -4.01 -2.72
C ALA A 36 -12.75 -5.32 -2.87
N VAL A 37 -12.70 -5.87 -4.09
CA VAL A 37 -12.07 -7.17 -4.38
C VAL A 37 -10.81 -6.97 -5.21
N VAL A 38 -10.96 -6.45 -6.44
CA VAL A 38 -9.86 -6.41 -7.42
C VAL A 38 -8.75 -5.45 -6.99
N ARG A 39 -9.04 -4.15 -6.88
CA ARG A 39 -8.05 -3.12 -6.53
C ARG A 39 -7.45 -3.34 -5.14
N ARG A 40 -8.24 -3.85 -4.19
CA ARG A 40 -7.74 -4.23 -2.86
C ARG A 40 -6.77 -5.41 -2.90
N ALA A 41 -6.81 -6.24 -3.93
CA ALA A 41 -5.92 -7.38 -4.06
C ALA A 41 -4.67 -7.05 -4.87
N ILE A 42 -4.80 -6.44 -6.04
CA ILE A 42 -3.68 -6.16 -6.95
C ILE A 42 -3.06 -4.77 -6.78
N GLY A 43 -3.72 -3.85 -6.08
CA GLY A 43 -3.23 -2.48 -5.91
C GLY A 43 -3.35 -1.62 -7.17
N TYR A 44 -2.47 -0.62 -7.28
CA TYR A 44 -2.50 0.42 -8.33
C TYR A 44 -1.22 0.47 -9.17
N ARG A 45 -0.41 -0.59 -9.13
CA ARG A 45 0.78 -0.69 -9.98
C ARG A 45 0.40 -0.80 -11.45
N ARG A 46 1.31 -0.33 -12.32
CA ARG A 46 1.16 -0.43 -13.78
C ARG A 46 1.74 -1.78 -14.22
N TYR A 47 0.89 -2.63 -14.75
CA TYR A 47 1.24 -3.96 -15.25
C TYR A 47 1.22 -3.94 -16.77
N GLU A 48 2.32 -4.32 -17.42
CA GLU A 48 2.48 -4.23 -18.88
C GLU A 48 3.09 -5.50 -19.45
N GLY A 49 2.72 -5.81 -20.69
CA GLY A 49 3.24 -6.97 -21.42
C GLY A 49 2.46 -8.27 -21.20
N LEU A 50 2.75 -9.25 -22.06
CA LEU A 50 2.11 -10.57 -22.04
C LEU A 50 2.36 -11.32 -20.73
N GLU A 51 3.56 -11.16 -20.17
CA GLU A 51 3.95 -11.86 -18.96
C GLU A 51 3.13 -11.40 -17.75
N ALA A 52 2.91 -10.09 -17.61
CA ALA A 52 2.03 -9.55 -16.59
C ALA A 52 0.59 -10.02 -16.77
N ALA A 53 0.10 -10.11 -18.00
CA ALA A 53 -1.24 -10.62 -18.30
C ALA A 53 -1.39 -12.10 -17.90
N ARG A 54 -0.37 -12.92 -18.19
CA ARG A 54 -0.31 -14.34 -17.80
C ARG A 54 -0.33 -14.52 -16.28
N LEU A 55 0.46 -13.74 -15.55
CA LEU A 55 0.48 -13.75 -14.09
C LEU A 55 -0.85 -13.28 -13.50
N LEU A 56 -1.46 -12.23 -14.05
CA LEU A 56 -2.79 -11.78 -13.65
C LEU A 56 -3.85 -12.88 -13.87
N ALA A 57 -3.81 -13.59 -15.00
CA ALA A 57 -4.75 -14.69 -15.28
C ALA A 57 -4.62 -15.83 -14.24
N LYS A 58 -3.39 -16.22 -13.90
CA LYS A 58 -3.12 -17.19 -12.82
C LYS A 58 -3.61 -16.68 -11.48
N PHE A 59 -3.30 -15.42 -11.16
CA PHE A 59 -3.73 -14.77 -9.93
C PHE A 59 -5.25 -14.79 -9.79
N TYR A 60 -6.01 -14.34 -10.80
CA TYR A 60 -7.47 -14.33 -10.73
C TYR A 60 -8.08 -15.73 -10.68
N SER A 61 -7.43 -16.72 -11.31
CA SER A 61 -7.87 -18.12 -11.24
C SER A 61 -7.81 -18.67 -9.81
N ALA A 62 -6.77 -18.34 -9.05
CA ALA A 62 -6.66 -18.68 -7.63
C ALA A 62 -7.55 -17.77 -6.76
N PHE A 63 -7.48 -16.46 -6.99
CA PHE A 63 -8.14 -15.46 -6.16
C PHE A 63 -9.67 -15.55 -6.20
N ARG A 64 -10.27 -15.91 -7.35
CA ARG A 64 -11.73 -16.14 -7.44
C ARG A 64 -12.19 -17.22 -6.48
N LEU A 65 -11.40 -18.28 -6.30
CA LEU A 65 -11.72 -19.40 -5.41
C LEU A 65 -11.65 -18.94 -3.96
N TYR A 66 -10.62 -18.16 -3.62
CA TYR A 66 -10.48 -17.60 -2.28
C TYR A 66 -11.68 -16.72 -1.90
N VAL A 67 -12.01 -15.76 -2.77
CA VAL A 67 -13.08 -14.78 -2.53
C VAL A 67 -14.46 -15.46 -2.44
N ASN A 68 -14.71 -16.47 -3.27
CA ASN A 68 -16.02 -17.12 -3.32
C ASN A 68 -16.23 -18.19 -2.25
N PHE A 69 -15.19 -18.94 -1.89
CA PHE A 69 -15.32 -20.05 -0.94
C PHE A 69 -15.00 -19.69 0.50
N TYR A 70 -14.05 -18.77 0.74
CA TYR A 70 -13.50 -18.55 2.08
C TYR A 70 -13.68 -17.13 2.62
N GLN A 71 -13.92 -16.13 1.76
CA GLN A 71 -14.12 -14.76 2.23
C GLN A 71 -15.60 -14.45 2.47
N PRO A 72 -16.02 -14.13 3.71
CA PRO A 72 -17.37 -13.68 3.99
C PRO A 72 -17.66 -12.36 3.26
N SER A 73 -18.88 -12.23 2.74
CA SER A 73 -19.33 -10.99 2.11
C SER A 73 -20.54 -10.41 2.83
N PHE A 74 -20.48 -9.09 3.07
CA PHE A 74 -21.61 -8.33 3.60
C PHE A 74 -22.69 -8.19 2.53
N LYS A 75 -23.93 -8.49 2.91
CA LYS A 75 -25.11 -8.28 2.09
C LYS A 75 -26.12 -7.44 2.87
N LEU A 76 -26.59 -6.37 2.24
CA LEU A 76 -27.60 -5.49 2.81
C LEU A 76 -28.92 -6.26 2.88
N LEU A 77 -29.47 -6.39 4.08
CA LEU A 77 -30.76 -7.02 4.33
C LEU A 77 -31.87 -5.97 4.19
N SER A 78 -31.72 -4.82 4.84
CA SER A 78 -32.66 -3.72 4.74
C SER A 78 -32.00 -2.36 4.94
N LYS A 79 -32.63 -1.33 4.40
CA LYS A 79 -32.24 0.06 4.56
C LYS A 79 -33.51 0.86 4.82
N ALA A 80 -33.56 1.54 5.96
CA ALA A 80 -34.64 2.44 6.32
C ALA A 80 -34.11 3.86 6.50
N ARG A 81 -34.95 4.85 6.25
CA ARG A 81 -34.66 6.26 6.52
C ARG A 81 -35.53 6.70 7.69
N ASP A 82 -34.89 7.29 8.68
CA ASP A 82 -35.53 7.89 9.85
C ASP A 82 -35.09 9.35 9.92
N GLY A 83 -35.96 10.23 9.41
CA GLY A 83 -35.65 11.65 9.16
C GLY A 83 -34.39 11.84 8.30
N GLY A 84 -33.35 12.42 8.89
CA GLY A 84 -32.04 12.63 8.26
C GLY A 84 -31.10 11.40 8.28
N ARG A 85 -31.42 10.36 9.05
CA ARG A 85 -30.55 9.20 9.28
C ARG A 85 -30.92 8.03 8.38
N ILE A 86 -29.91 7.36 7.84
CA ILE A 86 -30.07 6.09 7.11
C ILE A 86 -29.59 4.94 7.99
N ILE A 87 -30.49 4.03 8.34
CA ILE A 87 -30.19 2.83 9.12
C ILE A 87 -30.11 1.65 8.16
N LYS A 88 -28.99 0.93 8.18
CA LYS A 88 -28.75 -0.27 7.35
C LYS A 88 -28.64 -1.49 8.25
N ARG A 89 -29.41 -2.53 7.95
CA ARG A 89 -29.28 -3.86 8.56
C ARG A 89 -28.67 -4.80 7.54
N TYR A 90 -27.77 -5.66 7.98
CA TYR A 90 -27.05 -6.60 7.12
C TYR A 90 -27.37 -8.04 7.52
N HIS A 91 -27.24 -8.96 6.57
CA HIS A 91 -27.24 -10.37 6.88
C HIS A 91 -25.99 -10.75 7.69
N THR A 92 -26.10 -11.85 8.44
CA THR A 92 -24.97 -12.53 9.05
C THR A 92 -23.85 -12.76 8.01
N PRO A 93 -22.57 -12.60 8.40
CA PRO A 93 -21.45 -12.87 7.52
C PRO A 93 -21.52 -14.30 6.95
N ALA A 94 -21.53 -14.41 5.63
CA ALA A 94 -21.53 -15.67 4.91
C ALA A 94 -20.75 -15.52 3.61
N THR A 95 -20.05 -16.57 3.19
CA THR A 95 -19.31 -16.60 1.92
C THR A 95 -20.29 -16.66 0.75
N PRO A 96 -19.89 -16.19 -0.46
CA PRO A 96 -20.70 -16.35 -1.65
C PRO A 96 -21.16 -17.80 -1.88
N GLN A 97 -20.29 -18.79 -1.66
CA GLN A 97 -20.65 -20.21 -1.79
C GLN A 97 -21.72 -20.64 -0.78
N GLN A 98 -21.63 -20.24 0.49
CA GLN A 98 -22.68 -20.54 1.48
C GLN A 98 -24.03 -19.96 1.04
N ARG A 99 -24.04 -18.74 0.52
CA ARG A 99 -25.29 -18.11 0.04
C ARG A 99 -25.88 -18.83 -1.17
N VAL A 100 -25.04 -19.34 -2.08
CA VAL A 100 -25.49 -20.13 -3.24
C VAL A 100 -26.05 -21.48 -2.78
N HIS A 101 -25.43 -22.10 -1.78
CA HIS A 101 -25.91 -23.34 -1.18
C HIS A 101 -27.31 -23.17 -0.57
N ASP A 102 -27.57 -22.03 0.08
CA ASP A 102 -28.86 -21.72 0.70
C ASP A 102 -29.93 -21.22 -0.30
N ASP A 103 -29.55 -20.95 -1.55
CA ASP A 103 -30.49 -20.46 -2.58
C ASP A 103 -31.30 -21.62 -3.18
N ARG A 104 -32.63 -21.51 -3.10
CA ARG A 104 -33.58 -22.53 -3.60
C ARG A 104 -33.59 -22.65 -5.12
N ARG A 105 -33.09 -21.65 -5.85
CA ARG A 105 -33.05 -21.65 -7.33
C ARG A 105 -31.91 -22.49 -7.89
N VAL A 106 -30.97 -22.91 -7.04
CA VAL A 106 -29.78 -23.66 -7.44
C VAL A 106 -30.07 -25.15 -7.28
N THR A 107 -29.75 -25.94 -8.31
CA THR A 107 -29.96 -27.39 -8.28
C THR A 107 -29.05 -28.07 -7.26
N GLU A 108 -29.52 -29.16 -6.66
CA GLU A 108 -28.72 -29.91 -5.68
C GLU A 108 -27.43 -30.49 -6.28
N SER A 109 -27.44 -30.87 -7.57
CA SER A 109 -26.22 -31.29 -8.28
C SER A 109 -25.18 -30.17 -8.29
N ALA A 110 -25.57 -28.93 -8.63
CA ALA A 110 -24.64 -27.80 -8.67
C ALA A 110 -24.10 -27.46 -7.27
N LYS A 111 -24.93 -27.59 -6.22
CA LYS A 111 -24.49 -27.42 -4.84
C LYS A 111 -23.44 -28.47 -4.44
N ALA A 112 -23.68 -29.73 -4.80
CA ALA A 112 -22.75 -30.83 -4.54
C ALA A 112 -21.40 -30.62 -5.25
N ASP A 113 -21.42 -30.16 -6.50
CA ASP A 113 -20.20 -29.90 -7.26
C ASP A 113 -19.39 -28.75 -6.65
N LEU A 114 -20.04 -27.66 -6.23
CA LEU A 114 -19.39 -26.56 -5.53
C LEU A 114 -18.79 -26.98 -4.18
N LEU A 115 -19.42 -27.90 -3.46
CA LEU A 115 -18.89 -28.44 -2.21
C LEU A 115 -17.65 -29.30 -2.46
N LYS A 116 -17.67 -30.17 -3.47
CA LYS A 116 -16.49 -30.96 -3.88
C LYS A 116 -15.31 -30.07 -4.22
N GLU A 117 -15.53 -29.02 -5.01
CA GLU A 117 -14.48 -28.06 -5.36
C GLU A 117 -13.89 -27.34 -4.14
N ARG A 118 -14.70 -27.07 -3.11
CA ARG A 118 -14.25 -26.41 -1.88
C ARG A 118 -13.43 -27.35 -0.99
N VAL A 119 -13.89 -28.60 -0.78
CA VAL A 119 -13.20 -29.59 0.07
C VAL A 119 -11.81 -29.91 -0.47
N PHE A 120 -11.65 -29.96 -1.79
CA PHE A 120 -10.38 -30.27 -2.42
C PHE A 120 -9.30 -29.17 -2.26
N ARG A 121 -9.65 -27.98 -1.77
CA ARG A 121 -8.72 -26.85 -1.70
C ARG A 121 -8.34 -26.51 -0.27
N ASP A 122 -7.04 -26.56 0.00
CA ASP A 122 -6.48 -26.01 1.23
C ASP A 122 -6.45 -24.46 1.14
N PRO A 123 -7.14 -23.75 2.06
CA PRO A 123 -7.14 -22.28 2.09
C PRO A 123 -5.76 -21.68 2.36
N ILE A 124 -4.87 -22.37 3.07
CA ILE A 124 -3.52 -21.89 3.39
C ILE A 124 -2.65 -21.93 2.15
N GLU A 125 -2.64 -23.06 1.43
CA GLU A 125 -1.93 -23.18 0.15
C GLU A 125 -2.44 -22.16 -0.86
N LEU A 126 -3.76 -21.99 -0.95
CA LEU A 126 -4.35 -20.99 -1.84
C LEU A 126 -3.90 -19.57 -1.51
N LEU A 127 -3.89 -19.20 -0.23
CA LEU A 127 -3.38 -17.90 0.22
C LEU A 127 -1.88 -17.74 -0.06
N ARG A 128 -1.09 -18.80 0.08
CA ARG A 128 0.35 -18.79 -0.26
C ARG A 128 0.55 -18.52 -1.75
N SER A 129 -0.13 -19.26 -2.62
CA SER A 129 -0.06 -19.05 -4.08
C SER A 129 -0.51 -17.63 -4.47
N ILE A 130 -1.58 -17.11 -3.87
CA ILE A 130 -2.05 -15.74 -4.11
C ILE A 130 -0.97 -14.71 -3.73
N ARG A 131 -0.32 -14.87 -2.58
CA ARG A 131 0.74 -13.96 -2.12
C ARG A 131 1.98 -14.02 -3.01
N GLN A 132 2.39 -15.22 -3.42
CA GLN A 132 3.50 -15.41 -4.34
C GLN A 132 3.23 -14.72 -5.69
N LEU A 133 2.04 -14.92 -6.27
CA LEU A 133 1.66 -14.28 -7.53
C LEU A 133 1.59 -12.74 -7.40
N GLN A 134 1.16 -12.22 -6.24
CA GLN A 134 1.22 -10.78 -5.96
C GLN A 134 2.64 -10.24 -5.93
N GLU A 135 3.57 -11.00 -5.35
CA GLU A 135 4.99 -10.63 -5.28
C GLU A 135 5.65 -10.67 -6.67
N GLU A 136 5.43 -11.73 -7.45
CA GLU A 136 5.89 -11.84 -8.83
C GLU A 136 5.37 -10.67 -9.69
N LEU A 137 4.09 -10.32 -9.57
CA LEU A 137 3.50 -9.17 -10.26
C LEU A 137 4.17 -7.85 -9.85
N VAL A 138 4.41 -7.65 -8.55
CA VAL A 138 5.06 -6.45 -8.02
C VAL A 138 6.48 -6.34 -8.53
N ASN A 139 7.26 -7.42 -8.48
CA ASN A 139 8.63 -7.45 -8.95
C ASN A 139 8.72 -7.15 -10.45
N LEU A 140 7.83 -7.75 -11.25
CA LEU A 140 7.73 -7.49 -12.68
C LEU A 140 7.40 -6.01 -12.97
N SER A 141 6.45 -5.43 -12.24
CA SER A 141 6.05 -4.01 -12.41
C SER A 141 7.11 -3.03 -11.93
N ASP A 142 7.89 -3.40 -10.90
CA ASP A 142 8.96 -2.58 -10.36
C ASP A 142 10.29 -2.78 -11.12
N GLY A 143 10.31 -3.65 -12.14
CA GLY A 143 11.50 -3.91 -12.97
C GLY A 143 12.58 -4.71 -12.25
N ILE A 144 12.21 -5.37 -11.14
CA ILE A 144 13.12 -6.22 -10.37
C ILE A 144 13.25 -7.55 -11.11
N VAL A 145 14.41 -7.76 -11.75
CA VAL A 145 14.70 -9.03 -12.42
C VAL A 145 14.84 -10.13 -11.36
N PRO A 146 14.11 -11.27 -11.50
CA PRO A 146 14.29 -12.41 -10.63
C PRO A 146 15.74 -12.90 -10.76
N GLY A 147 16.55 -12.71 -9.71
CA GLY A 147 17.99 -13.01 -9.71
C GLY A 147 18.91 -11.89 -9.21
N SER A 148 18.42 -10.66 -9.04
CA SER A 148 19.22 -9.58 -8.40
C SER A 148 19.26 -9.66 -6.88
N HIS A 149 18.33 -10.41 -6.29
CA HIS A 149 18.47 -10.95 -4.95
C HIS A 149 19.01 -12.37 -5.14
N GLY A 150 20.22 -12.65 -4.64
CA GLY A 150 20.77 -14.00 -4.60
C GLY A 150 19.72 -14.98 -4.08
N ALA A 151 19.82 -16.25 -4.50
CA ALA A 151 18.95 -17.31 -4.00
C ALA A 151 18.70 -17.09 -2.51
N PRO A 152 17.43 -17.06 -2.03
CA PRO A 152 17.17 -16.74 -0.65
C PRO A 152 18.00 -17.70 0.18
N ASP A 153 19.04 -17.18 0.85
CA ASP A 153 19.76 -17.95 1.85
C ASP A 153 18.68 -18.57 2.71
N ALA A 154 18.68 -19.91 2.83
CA ALA A 154 17.67 -20.64 3.55
C ALA A 154 17.47 -19.91 4.89
N VAL A 155 16.32 -19.23 5.04
CA VAL A 155 16.10 -18.38 6.20
C VAL A 155 16.10 -19.33 7.38
N THR A 156 17.17 -19.34 8.17
CA THR A 156 17.28 -20.25 9.30
C THR A 156 16.15 -19.93 10.27
N LEU A 157 15.73 -20.93 11.04
CA LEU A 157 14.70 -20.74 12.03
C LEU A 157 15.09 -19.61 13.00
N GLU A 158 16.37 -19.49 13.38
CA GLU A 158 16.81 -18.39 14.26
C GLU A 158 16.64 -17.01 13.59
N LYS A 159 17.00 -16.88 12.29
CA LYS A 159 16.84 -15.63 11.55
C LYS A 159 15.36 -15.25 11.38
N PHE A 160 14.50 -16.24 11.16
CA PHE A 160 13.05 -16.06 11.12
C PHE A 160 12.50 -15.59 12.47
N LEU A 161 12.85 -16.29 13.56
CA LEU A 161 12.41 -15.95 14.91
C LEU A 161 12.93 -14.58 15.37
N ALA A 162 14.18 -14.24 15.07
CA ALA A 162 14.74 -12.92 15.33
C ALA A 162 13.97 -11.82 14.57
N GLY A 163 13.57 -12.10 13.33
CA GLY A 163 12.73 -11.20 12.52
C GLY A 163 11.32 -10.99 13.06
N LEU A 164 10.77 -11.93 13.85
CA LEU A 164 9.44 -11.76 14.46
C LEU A 164 9.42 -10.60 15.49
N LYS A 165 10.55 -10.32 16.15
CA LYS A 165 10.67 -9.22 17.13
C LYS A 165 10.39 -7.85 16.51
N THR A 166 10.75 -7.66 15.24
CA THR A 166 10.57 -6.42 14.47
C THR A 166 9.49 -6.54 13.40
N ALA A 167 8.81 -7.69 13.31
CA ALA A 167 7.76 -7.92 12.32
C ALA A 167 6.58 -6.95 12.46
N TRP A 168 6.30 -6.47 13.68
CA TRP A 168 5.26 -5.48 13.94
C TRP A 168 5.65 -4.06 13.50
N GLU A 169 6.95 -3.72 13.49
CA GLU A 169 7.46 -2.40 13.07
C GLU A 169 7.22 -2.16 11.58
N ASN A 170 7.26 -3.24 10.79
CA ASN A 170 6.92 -3.24 9.37
C ASN A 170 5.39 -3.22 9.10
N GLY A 171 4.58 -3.17 10.15
CA GLY A 171 3.12 -3.25 10.10
C GLY A 171 2.59 -4.64 9.76
N PRO A 172 1.26 -4.86 9.81
CA PRO A 172 0.66 -6.15 9.46
C PRO A 172 1.11 -6.52 8.05
N VAL A 173 1.77 -7.69 7.88
CA VAL A 173 2.36 -8.22 6.62
C VAL A 173 1.72 -7.56 5.41
N ILE A 174 2.31 -6.45 4.99
CA ILE A 174 1.69 -5.59 3.98
C ILE A 174 1.69 -6.43 2.72
N ARG A 175 0.49 -6.73 2.19
CA ARG A 175 0.35 -7.42 0.89
C ARG A 175 1.36 -6.80 -0.07
N PRO A 176 2.17 -7.58 -0.81
CA PRO A 176 3.23 -7.02 -1.65
C PRO A 176 2.74 -5.84 -2.51
N THR A 177 1.50 -5.96 -3.01
CA THR A 177 0.79 -4.97 -3.84
C THR A 177 0.48 -3.64 -3.15
N HIS A 178 0.44 -3.59 -1.82
CA HIS A 178 0.22 -2.37 -1.03
C HIS A 178 1.50 -1.69 -0.55
N ARG A 179 2.67 -2.31 -0.73
CA ARG A 179 3.95 -1.64 -0.46
C ARG A 179 4.07 -0.44 -1.38
N ARG A 180 4.30 0.74 -0.79
CA ARG A 180 4.43 1.99 -1.55
C ARG A 180 5.71 1.89 -2.39
N LYS A 181 5.59 2.04 -3.71
CA LYS A 181 6.77 2.17 -4.57
C LYS A 181 7.59 3.35 -4.06
N ALA A 182 8.88 3.13 -3.80
CA ALA A 182 9.78 4.22 -3.45
C ALA A 182 9.72 5.25 -4.59
N SER A 183 9.29 6.46 -4.29
CA SER A 183 9.32 7.53 -5.28
C SER A 183 10.78 7.87 -5.54
N GLY A 184 11.22 7.78 -6.79
CA GLY A 184 12.54 8.27 -7.17
C GLY A 184 12.72 9.73 -6.75
N PRO A 185 13.96 10.18 -6.54
CA PRO A 185 14.25 11.56 -6.15
C PRO A 185 13.63 12.50 -7.18
N ARG A 186 12.69 13.34 -6.74
CA ARG A 186 12.19 14.44 -7.57
C ARG A 186 13.22 15.55 -7.52
N GLY A 187 14.09 15.57 -8.53
CA GLY A 187 15.01 16.67 -8.76
C GLY A 187 14.27 17.99 -8.92
N ARG A 188 14.96 19.10 -8.64
CA ARG A 188 14.40 20.42 -8.92
C ARG A 188 14.28 20.61 -10.43
N ARG A 189 13.16 21.17 -10.90
CA ARG A 189 12.99 21.58 -12.30
C ARG A 189 13.71 22.89 -12.64
N ARG A 190 14.15 23.63 -11.63
CA ARG A 190 14.83 24.92 -11.74
C ARG A 190 16.12 24.90 -10.91
N PRO A 191 17.17 25.62 -11.31
CA PRO A 191 18.38 25.81 -10.51
C PRO A 191 18.04 26.31 -9.10
N ASP A 192 18.87 25.97 -8.10
CA ASP A 192 18.58 26.37 -6.73
C ASP A 192 18.94 27.86 -6.50
N PRO A 193 17.96 28.73 -6.19
CA PRO A 193 18.22 30.17 -6.02
C PRO A 193 19.21 30.50 -4.90
N VAL A 194 19.46 29.61 -3.94
CA VAL A 194 20.38 29.84 -2.82
C VAL A 194 21.68 29.03 -2.92
N GLU A 195 21.95 28.41 -4.05
CA GLU A 195 23.14 27.56 -4.23
C GLU A 195 24.44 28.33 -3.96
N ALA A 196 24.59 29.50 -4.58
CA ALA A 196 25.77 30.34 -4.44
C ALA A 196 26.08 30.79 -3.00
N VAL A 197 25.05 30.88 -2.15
CA VAL A 197 25.17 31.33 -0.74
C VAL A 197 25.03 30.17 0.25
N THR A 198 25.04 28.93 -0.24
CA THR A 198 24.84 27.75 0.61
C THR A 198 25.96 27.60 1.65
N ALA A 199 27.21 27.82 1.27
CA ALA A 199 28.35 27.73 2.19
C ALA A 199 28.29 28.82 3.28
N GLU A 200 27.94 30.05 2.89
CA GLU A 200 27.77 31.17 3.80
C GLU A 200 26.63 30.93 4.80
N LEU A 201 25.47 30.44 4.32
CA LEU A 201 24.34 30.07 5.16
C LEU A 201 24.68 28.92 6.13
N MET A 202 25.49 27.96 5.69
CA MET A 202 25.95 26.86 6.55
C MET A 202 26.91 27.37 7.63
N GLY A 203 27.80 28.31 7.29
CA GLY A 203 28.67 28.98 8.27
C GLY A 203 27.87 29.70 9.35
N TRP A 204 26.89 30.52 8.96
CA TRP A 204 26.00 31.20 9.92
C TRP A 204 25.19 30.23 10.78
N PHE A 205 24.81 29.08 10.22
CA PHE A 205 24.13 28.03 10.98
C PHE A 205 25.07 27.34 11.98
N ALA A 206 26.33 27.13 11.63
CA ALA A 206 27.32 26.52 12.53
C ALA A 206 27.68 27.45 13.70
N GLU A 207 27.77 28.75 13.46
CA GLU A 207 27.99 29.76 14.51
C GLU A 207 26.82 29.85 15.49
N GLU A 208 25.58 29.85 14.98
CA GLU A 208 24.38 30.05 15.79
C GLU A 208 23.27 29.03 15.43
N PRO A 209 23.40 27.75 15.85
CA PRO A 209 22.49 26.66 15.45
C PRO A 209 21.02 26.86 15.85
N TRP A 210 20.79 27.72 16.86
CA TRP A 210 19.47 28.06 17.38
C TRP A 210 18.70 29.07 16.50
N LYS A 211 19.35 29.74 15.54
CA LYS A 211 18.66 30.70 14.67
C LYS A 211 17.67 30.03 13.71
N THR A 212 16.58 30.73 13.43
CA THR A 212 15.53 30.23 12.52
C THR A 212 15.84 30.60 11.07
N GLY A 213 15.27 29.83 10.12
CA GLY A 213 15.44 30.12 8.69
C GLY A 213 14.93 31.51 8.27
N ARG A 214 14.00 32.09 9.03
CA ARG A 214 13.57 33.48 8.83
C ARG A 214 14.69 34.47 9.12
N ARG A 215 15.42 34.29 10.24
CA ARG A 215 16.55 35.15 10.61
C ARG A 215 17.71 35.04 9.63
N LEU A 216 17.99 33.84 9.13
CA LEU A 216 19.02 33.66 8.10
C LEU A 216 18.60 34.29 6.76
N LEU A 217 17.31 34.23 6.40
CA LEU A 217 16.80 34.93 5.22
C LEU A 217 16.88 36.46 5.37
N GLU A 218 16.47 37.00 6.51
CA GLU A 218 16.58 38.43 6.82
C GLU A 218 18.03 38.90 6.71
N ARG A 219 18.98 38.15 7.31
CA ARG A 219 20.42 38.42 7.19
C ARG A 219 20.89 38.38 5.73
N LEU A 220 20.45 37.38 4.96
CA LEU A 220 20.80 37.24 3.55
C LEU A 220 20.28 38.40 2.68
N GLN A 221 19.07 38.89 2.97
CA GLN A 221 18.46 40.03 2.27
C GLN A 221 19.15 41.35 2.61
N THR A 222 19.64 41.50 3.84
CA THR A 222 20.46 42.66 4.23
C THR A 222 21.83 42.65 3.56
N THR A 223 22.49 41.48 3.49
CA THR A 223 23.82 41.34 2.87
C THR A 223 23.76 41.49 1.34
N TYR A 224 22.69 41.00 0.70
CA TYR A 224 22.49 41.10 -0.74
C TYR A 224 21.10 41.67 -1.06
N PRO A 225 20.95 43.01 -1.04
CA PRO A 225 19.72 43.69 -1.40
C PRO A 225 19.21 43.25 -2.78
N ASP A 226 17.89 43.11 -2.92
CA ASP A 226 17.14 42.79 -4.14
C ASP A 226 17.46 41.45 -4.85
N LYS A 227 18.45 40.70 -4.37
CA LYS A 227 18.87 39.41 -4.96
C LYS A 227 18.04 38.22 -4.48
N TYR A 228 17.52 38.27 -3.25
CA TYR A 228 16.81 37.16 -2.61
C TYR A 228 15.38 37.52 -2.20
N GLN A 229 14.41 36.81 -2.77
CA GLN A 229 12.99 37.07 -2.56
C GLN A 229 12.48 36.51 -1.22
N PRO A 230 11.47 37.14 -0.57
CA PRO A 230 10.88 36.64 0.68
C PRO A 230 10.33 35.21 0.58
N GLY A 231 9.89 34.80 -0.63
CA GLY A 231 9.38 33.45 -0.90
C GLY A 231 10.41 32.32 -0.73
N LEU A 232 11.71 32.64 -0.58
CA LEU A 232 12.78 31.65 -0.41
C LEU A 232 12.85 31.04 1.00
N ILE A 233 12.02 31.48 1.94
CA ILE A 233 12.02 31.00 3.32
C ILE A 233 11.88 29.47 3.43
N ARG A 234 11.01 28.84 2.61
CA ARG A 234 10.84 27.38 2.61
C ARG A 234 12.08 26.64 2.12
N THR A 235 12.85 27.26 1.22
CA THR A 235 14.11 26.71 0.70
C THR A 235 15.18 26.71 1.78
N ILE A 236 15.31 27.81 2.52
CA ILE A 236 16.28 27.93 3.62
C ILE A 236 15.90 27.01 4.79
N GLN A 237 14.62 26.97 5.17
CA GLN A 237 14.14 26.07 6.23
C GLN A 237 14.45 24.60 5.92
N ARG A 238 14.23 24.17 4.67
CA ARG A 238 14.54 22.78 4.25
C ARG A 238 16.04 22.45 4.38
N ARG A 239 16.92 23.41 4.07
CA ARG A 239 18.39 23.23 4.23
C ARG A 239 18.76 23.11 5.71
N ILE A 240 18.24 24.00 6.56
CA ILE A 240 18.45 23.94 8.01
C ILE A 240 17.96 22.61 8.58
N THR A 241 16.80 22.11 8.16
CA THR A 241 16.32 20.78 8.59
C THR A 241 17.31 19.68 8.20
N GLY A 242 17.86 19.72 6.99
CA GLY A 242 18.90 18.77 6.55
C GLY A 242 20.18 18.87 7.39
N TRP A 243 20.66 20.09 7.66
CA TRP A 243 21.86 20.31 8.47
C TRP A 243 21.67 19.90 9.93
N ARG A 244 20.49 20.15 10.50
CA ARG A 244 20.15 19.67 11.85
C ARG A 244 20.12 18.15 11.94
N ALA A 245 19.58 17.47 10.92
CA ALA A 245 19.60 16.02 10.87
C ALA A 245 21.05 15.49 10.83
N GLN A 246 21.90 16.06 9.97
CA GLN A 246 23.32 15.69 9.88
C GLN A 246 24.09 15.95 11.19
N ALA A 247 23.83 17.07 11.85
CA ALA A 247 24.42 17.39 13.15
C ALA A 247 23.94 16.42 14.24
N ALA A 248 22.65 16.07 14.25
CA ALA A 248 22.12 15.07 15.17
C ALA A 248 22.74 13.69 14.93
N ASP A 249 22.83 13.23 13.68
CA ASP A 249 23.46 11.95 13.33
C ASP A 249 24.92 11.92 13.79
N THR A 250 25.64 13.03 13.66
CA THR A 250 27.03 13.17 14.12
C THR A 250 27.14 13.11 15.64
N LEU A 251 26.23 13.78 16.37
CA LEU A 251 26.18 13.73 17.83
C LEU A 251 25.84 12.33 18.35
N TYR A 252 24.89 11.65 17.72
CA TYR A 252 24.52 10.28 18.08
C TYR A 252 25.61 9.27 17.75
N ALA A 253 26.25 9.38 16.58
CA ALA A 253 27.39 8.54 16.21
C ALA A 253 28.61 8.78 17.10
N ALA A 254 28.84 10.03 17.55
CA ALA A 254 29.88 10.34 18.54
C ALA A 254 29.54 9.85 19.96
N SER A 255 28.27 9.53 20.22
CA SER A 255 27.78 9.01 21.50
C SER A 255 27.72 7.48 21.58
N GLU A 256 28.18 6.75 20.55
CA GLU A 256 28.36 5.28 20.60
C GLU A 256 29.57 4.84 21.44
N ASP A 257 29.84 5.55 22.55
CA ASP A 257 30.50 4.93 23.70
C ASP A 257 29.38 4.24 24.50
N PRO A 258 29.44 2.93 24.78
CA PRO A 258 28.35 2.20 25.41
C PRO A 258 28.26 2.60 26.88
N SER A 259 27.65 3.74 27.17
CA SER A 259 27.26 4.09 28.52
C SER A 259 26.20 3.07 28.96
N PRO A 260 26.45 2.26 30.01
CA PRO A 260 25.41 1.39 30.52
C PRO A 260 24.26 2.27 30.99
N LEU A 261 23.06 1.97 30.48
CA LEU A 261 21.83 2.62 30.92
C LEU A 261 21.78 2.60 32.46
N PRO A 262 21.49 3.73 33.13
CA PRO A 262 21.30 3.71 34.57
C PRO A 262 20.09 2.81 34.89
N PRO A 263 20.15 2.03 35.98
CA PRO A 263 19.06 1.13 36.33
C PRO A 263 17.77 1.91 36.57
N ASP A 264 16.68 1.29 36.11
CA ASP A 264 15.32 1.79 36.13
C ASP A 264 14.92 2.28 37.53
N ARG A 265 14.49 3.55 37.64
CA ARG A 265 14.01 4.18 38.89
C ARG A 265 12.59 3.71 39.22
N ALA A 266 12.37 2.40 39.26
CA ALA A 266 11.09 1.77 39.58
C ALA A 266 11.16 0.81 40.79
N ALA A 267 12.23 0.86 41.59
CA ALA A 267 12.40 -0.04 42.75
C ALA A 267 12.99 0.63 44.00
N MET A 268 12.55 1.84 44.35
CA MET A 268 12.68 2.35 45.73
C MET A 268 11.38 3.03 46.13
N GLY A 269 10.50 2.24 46.73
CA GLY A 269 9.19 2.68 47.18
C GLY A 269 8.44 1.56 47.87
N THR A 270 9.09 0.81 48.78
CA THR A 270 8.39 0.04 49.81
C THR A 270 9.34 -0.28 50.97
N GLU A 271 8.81 -0.06 52.18
CA GLU A 271 9.26 -0.56 53.50
C GLU A 271 10.12 0.37 54.39
N MET A 272 9.38 0.91 55.39
CA MET A 272 9.71 1.45 56.73
C MET A 272 10.58 2.71 56.84
#